data_AF-A0A0K8V726-F1
#
_entry.id   AF-A0A0K8V726-F1
#
_cell.length_a   1.000
_cell.length_b   1.000
_cell.length_c   1.000
_cell.angle_alpha   90.00
_cell.angle_beta   90.00
_cell.angle_gamma   90.00
#
_symmetry.space_group_name_H-M   'P 1'
#
loop_
_entity.id
_entity.type
_entity.pdbx_description
1 polymer ?
#
loop_
_entity_poly.entity_id
_entity_poly.type
_entity_poly.pdbx_seq_one_letter_code
_entity_poly.pdbx_strand_id
1 'polypeptide(L)'
;MPCICGHRIDRAQPKISCHKCNQFFHLTCMNLSQADVDVLLKSKNAFYCKVCAVARKNSIRSPPASPSVRNAHCSDILNSQQQNAEQSNNELSGPLLEPNNPNEVNELLNSLVWEVNSLRSEQSKALTLIQQLLGCSR
;
A
#
# COMPACT_ATOMS: atom_id res chain seq x y z
N MET A 1 15.39 10.98 17.86
CA MET A 1 15.36 9.52 18.07
C MET A 1 16.44 8.87 17.20
N PRO A 2 17.09 7.79 17.66
CA PRO A 2 18.04 7.04 16.84
C PRO A 2 17.33 6.35 15.67
N CYS A 3 18.08 6.01 14.63
CA CYS A 3 17.60 5.16 13.55
C CYS A 3 17.20 3.76 14.10
N ILE A 4 16.49 2.95 13.31
CA ILE A 4 16.17 1.56 13.69
C ILE A 4 17.39 0.70 14.01
N CYS A 5 18.58 1.09 13.52
CA CYS A 5 19.83 0.40 13.83
C CYS A 5 20.45 0.81 15.18
N GLY A 6 19.76 1.63 15.99
CA GLY A 6 20.24 2.11 17.28
C GLY A 6 21.28 3.24 17.19
N HIS A 7 21.85 3.49 16.02
CA HIS A 7 22.85 4.54 15.81
C HIS A 7 22.20 5.91 15.60
N ARG A 8 22.92 6.96 16.01
CA ARG A 8 22.55 8.35 15.77
C ARG A 8 22.74 8.67 14.29
N ILE A 9 21.84 9.48 13.76
CA ILE A 9 21.89 9.93 12.37
C ILE A 9 22.67 11.23 12.30
N ASP A 10 23.77 11.21 11.56
CA ASP A 10 24.58 12.40 11.32
C ASP A 10 23.86 13.39 10.37
N ARG A 11 24.25 14.66 10.39
CA ARG A 11 23.82 15.65 9.40
C ARG A 11 24.44 15.40 8.03
N ALA A 12 25.67 14.91 7.99
CA ALA A 12 26.41 14.67 6.76
C ALA A 12 26.02 13.36 6.03
N GLN A 13 25.38 12.42 6.73
CA GLN A 13 25.00 11.15 6.13
C GLN A 13 23.68 11.23 5.35
N PRO A 14 23.55 10.47 4.25
CA PRO A 14 22.32 10.39 3.50
C PRO A 14 21.22 9.77 4.38
N LYS A 15 20.11 10.50 4.49
CA LYS A 15 18.96 10.12 5.32
C LYS A 15 17.64 10.49 4.65
N ILE A 16 16.59 9.81 5.08
CA ILE A 16 15.22 10.07 4.65
C ILE A 16 14.32 10.23 5.87
N SER A 17 13.28 11.07 5.75
CA SER A 17 12.30 11.29 6.82
C SER A 17 10.96 10.65 6.47
N CYS A 18 10.37 9.94 7.43
CA CYS A 18 9.03 9.37 7.26
C CYS A 18 7.97 10.45 7.49
N HIS A 19 7.05 10.62 6.54
CA HIS A 19 6.00 11.64 6.60
C HIS A 19 5.01 11.45 7.77
N LYS A 20 4.74 10.20 8.18
CA LYS A 20 3.79 9.92 9.26
C LYS A 20 4.36 10.15 10.67
N CYS A 21 5.55 9.62 10.97
CA CYS A 21 6.14 9.70 12.31
C CYS A 21 7.22 10.78 12.45
N ASN A 22 7.55 11.49 11.36
CA ASN A 22 8.58 12.53 11.29
C ASN A 22 9.96 12.10 11.79
N GLN A 23 10.23 10.79 11.82
CA GLN A 23 11.52 10.24 12.20
C GLN A 23 12.44 10.14 10.98
N PHE A 24 13.73 10.35 11.23
CA PHE A 24 14.79 10.17 10.25
C PHE A 24 15.31 8.73 10.29
N PHE A 25 15.73 8.24 9.13
CA PHE A 25 16.35 6.93 8.97
C PHE A 25 17.52 7.02 8.00
N HIS A 26 18.56 6.23 8.23
CA HIS A 26 19.61 6.03 7.23
C HIS A 26 19.01 5.36 5.99
N LEU A 27 19.46 5.78 4.80
CA LEU A 27 19.07 5.16 3.55
C LEU A 27 19.35 3.64 3.55
N THR A 28 20.54 3.25 4.00
CA THR A 28 20.97 1.85 4.11
C THR A 28 20.04 1.04 5.03
N CYS A 29 19.64 1.59 6.18
CA CYS A 29 18.73 0.92 7.10
C CYS A 29 17.32 0.71 6.51
N MET A 30 16.91 1.58 5.58
CA MET A 30 15.64 1.46 4.87
C MET A 30 15.78 0.69 3.54
N ASN A 31 16.97 0.19 3.20
CA ASN A 31 17.30 -0.42 1.90
C ASN A 31 16.95 0.50 0.72
N LEU A 32 17.19 1.80 0.87
CA LEU A 32 17.01 2.79 -0.18
C LEU A 32 18.35 3.25 -0.72
N SER A 33 18.41 3.41 -2.04
CA SER A 33 19.50 4.09 -2.73
C SER A 33 19.23 5.59 -2.83
N GLN A 34 20.25 6.38 -3.15
CA GLN A 34 20.06 7.82 -3.38
C GLN A 34 19.14 8.08 -4.58
N ALA A 35 19.17 7.22 -5.60
CA ALA A 35 18.28 7.32 -6.76
C ALA A 35 16.80 7.19 -6.35
N ASP A 36 16.47 6.33 -5.39
CA ASP A 36 15.10 6.20 -4.88
C ASP A 36 14.63 7.48 -4.19
N VAL A 37 15.53 8.14 -3.45
CA VAL A 37 15.23 9.42 -2.80
C VAL A 37 14.98 10.51 -3.84
N ASP A 38 15.80 10.55 -4.90
CA ASP A 38 15.64 11.52 -5.99
C ASP A 38 14.33 11.30 -6.74
N VAL A 39 13.91 10.05 -6.95
CA VAL A 39 12.61 9.71 -7.54
C VAL A 39 11.48 10.18 -6.63
N LEU A 40 11.55 9.93 -5.32
CA LEU A 40 10.55 10.40 -4.35
C LEU A 40 10.43 11.93 -4.35
N LEU A 41 11.56 12.63 -4.40
CA LEU A 41 11.61 14.10 -4.50
C LEU A 41 10.98 14.60 -5.79
N LYS A 42 11.35 14.03 -6.95
CA LYS A 42 10.82 14.42 -8.27
C LYS A 42 9.33 14.15 -8.39
N SER A 43 8.88 13.01 -7.88
CA SER A 43 7.46 12.60 -7.91
C SER A 43 6.62 13.22 -6.79
N LYS A 44 7.21 14.03 -5.90
CA LYS A 44 6.56 14.60 -4.70
C LYS A 44 5.88 13.53 -3.83
N ASN A 45 6.37 12.30 -3.89
CA ASN A 45 5.81 11.18 -3.16
C ASN A 45 6.33 11.16 -1.72
N ALA A 46 5.41 11.02 -0.76
CA ALA A 46 5.75 10.93 0.64
C ALA A 46 6.37 9.56 0.98
N PHE A 47 7.51 9.56 1.66
CA PHE A 47 8.12 8.35 2.20
C PHE A 47 7.45 7.92 3.52
N TYR A 48 7.28 6.61 3.70
CA TYR A 48 6.78 6.03 4.92
C TYR A 48 7.69 4.88 5.37
N CYS A 49 8.12 4.91 6.64
CA CYS A 49 8.93 3.82 7.19
C CYS A 49 8.14 2.50 7.22
N LYS A 50 8.84 1.37 7.33
CA LYS A 50 8.24 0.01 7.32
C LYS A 50 7.06 -0.12 8.28
N VAL A 51 7.19 0.42 9.49
CA VAL A 51 6.12 0.41 10.52
C VAL A 51 4.90 1.22 10.06
N CYS A 52 5.12 2.44 9.58
CA CYS A 52 4.04 3.32 9.14
C CYS A 52 3.37 2.84 7.84
N ALA A 53 4.12 2.17 6.97
CA ALA A 53 3.61 1.57 5.75
C ALA A 53 2.64 0.41 6.05
N VAL A 54 2.99 -0.47 7.00
CA VAL A 54 2.12 -1.57 7.45
C VAL A 54 0.82 -1.03 8.07
N ALA A 55 0.91 0.00 8.91
CA ALA A 55 -0.28 0.62 9.52
C ALA A 55 -1.25 1.18 8.47
N ARG A 56 -0.75 1.77 7.37
CA ARG A 56 -1.61 2.20 6.26
C ARG A 56 -2.27 1.02 5.55
N LYS A 57 -1.51 -0.06 5.27
CA LYS A 57 -2.04 -1.26 4.63
C LYS A 57 -3.16 -1.91 5.45
N ASN A 58 -3.02 -1.92 6.77
CA ASN A 58 -4.02 -2.51 7.66
C ASN A 58 -5.23 -1.60 7.89
N SER A 59 -5.11 -0.28 7.71
CA SER A 59 -6.25 0.65 7.80
C SER A 59 -7.25 0.49 6.65
N ILE A 60 -6.85 -0.14 5.54
CA ILE A 60 -7.70 -0.36 4.35
C ILE A 60 -8.41 -1.73 4.41
N ARG A 61 -7.99 -2.62 5.32
CA ARG A 61 -8.74 -3.84 5.59
C ARG A 61 -9.84 -3.52 6.61
N SER A 62 -11.07 -3.44 6.12
CA SER A 62 -12.24 -3.69 6.95
C SER A 62 -12.01 -4.98 7.76
N PRO A 63 -12.47 -5.05 9.02
CA PRO A 63 -12.36 -6.28 9.79
C PRO A 63 -12.95 -7.45 8.98
N PRO A 64 -12.37 -8.66 9.05
CA PRO A 64 -13.03 -9.82 8.48
C PRO A 64 -14.45 -9.87 9.06
N ALA A 65 -15.45 -9.94 8.18
CA ALA A 65 -16.84 -10.07 8.60
C ALA A 65 -16.91 -11.23 9.59
N SER A 66 -17.32 -10.92 10.83
CA SER A 66 -17.58 -11.91 11.85
C SER A 66 -18.45 -13.01 11.25
N PRO A 67 -18.23 -14.30 11.55
CA PRO A 67 -19.08 -15.37 11.06
C PRO A 67 -20.45 -15.24 11.73
N SER A 68 -21.35 -14.48 11.09
CA SER A 68 -22.73 -14.33 11.53
C SER A 68 -23.49 -15.57 11.11
N VAL A 69 -23.99 -16.26 12.12
CA VAL A 69 -24.96 -17.35 12.05
C VAL A 69 -26.11 -16.98 11.12
N ARG A 70 -26.49 -17.93 10.25
CA ARG A 70 -27.66 -17.86 9.36
C ARG A 70 -28.92 -17.49 10.14
N ASN A 71 -29.68 -16.50 9.65
CA ASN A 71 -31.09 -16.67 9.28
C ASN A 71 -31.68 -15.43 8.58
N ALA A 72 -32.64 -15.72 7.71
CA ALA A 72 -33.20 -14.88 6.64
C ALA A 72 -34.05 -13.68 7.10
N HIS A 73 -34.09 -12.60 6.30
CA HIS A 73 -35.30 -12.11 5.61
C HIS A 73 -34.95 -10.96 4.64
N CYS A 74 -35.76 -10.86 3.59
CA CYS A 74 -35.68 -10.08 2.34
C CYS A 74 -35.83 -8.54 2.42
N SER A 75 -35.29 -7.93 1.36
CA SER A 75 -35.74 -6.74 0.58
C SER A 75 -35.53 -5.31 1.08
N ASP A 76 -35.06 -4.49 0.12
CA ASP A 76 -35.06 -3.01 0.03
C ASP A 76 -34.10 -2.32 1.04
N ILE A 77 -33.21 -1.40 0.67
CA ILE A 77 -33.43 -0.16 -0.07
C ILE A 77 -32.10 0.29 -0.72
N LEU A 78 -32.11 0.43 -2.03
CA LEU A 78 -31.06 1.03 -2.85
C LEU A 78 -31.47 2.48 -3.14
N ASN A 79 -31.26 3.41 -2.21
CA ASN A 79 -31.17 4.85 -2.45
C ASN A 79 -31.04 5.62 -1.14
N SER A 80 -30.00 6.44 -1.01
CA SER A 80 -29.93 7.71 -0.24
C SER A 80 -28.56 7.92 0.37
N GLN A 81 -27.66 8.57 -0.38
CA GLN A 81 -26.82 9.68 0.12
C GLN A 81 -25.97 10.23 -1.04
N GLN A 82 -26.68 10.77 -2.02
CA GLN A 82 -26.23 11.93 -2.79
C GLN A 82 -26.89 13.12 -2.07
N GLN A 83 -26.15 14.22 -1.86
CA GLN A 83 -26.48 15.45 -1.12
C GLN A 83 -25.85 15.52 0.28
N ASN A 84 -24.65 16.11 0.34
CA ASN A 84 -24.28 17.20 1.27
C ASN A 84 -22.78 17.46 1.20
N ALA A 85 -22.35 18.43 0.38
CA ALA A 85 -21.24 19.37 0.66
C ALA A 85 -20.95 20.26 -0.55
N GLU A 86 -21.94 21.03 -1.01
CA GLU A 86 -21.71 22.24 -1.81
C GLU A 86 -22.08 23.44 -0.94
N GLN A 87 -21.10 23.99 -0.21
CA GLN A 87 -21.06 25.41 0.18
C GLN A 87 -19.75 25.73 0.91
N SER A 88 -18.73 26.13 0.16
CA SER A 88 -17.71 27.08 0.58
C SER A 88 -16.87 27.48 -0.63
N ASN A 89 -17.41 28.34 -1.49
CA ASN A 89 -16.62 29.10 -2.46
C ASN A 89 -16.07 30.34 -1.75
N ASN A 90 -14.74 30.46 -1.66
CA ASN A 90 -14.09 31.76 -1.84
C ASN A 90 -12.66 31.57 -2.36
N GLU A 91 -12.30 32.42 -3.30
CA GLU A 91 -11.30 32.25 -4.34
C GLU A 91 -9.83 32.41 -3.87
N LEU A 92 -8.90 31.66 -4.47
CA LEU A 92 -7.65 32.24 -4.99
C LEU A 92 -6.96 31.33 -6.03
N SER A 93 -6.55 31.95 -7.13
CA SER A 93 -6.21 31.42 -8.45
C SER A 93 -4.88 30.63 -8.56
N GLY A 94 -4.81 29.68 -9.49
CA GLY A 94 -3.55 29.13 -10.04
C GLY A 94 -3.71 27.81 -10.82
N PRO A 95 -3.14 27.66 -12.04
CA PRO A 95 -3.61 26.71 -13.05
C PRO A 95 -3.26 25.24 -12.77
N LEU A 96 -4.31 24.42 -12.79
CA LEU A 96 -4.28 22.96 -12.74
C LEU A 96 -3.94 22.42 -14.13
N LEU A 97 -2.74 21.87 -14.30
CA LEU A 97 -2.43 20.99 -15.43
C LEU A 97 -2.87 19.58 -15.06
N GLU A 98 -3.90 19.09 -15.76
CA GLU A 98 -4.39 17.73 -15.69
C GLU A 98 -3.31 16.73 -16.16
N PRO A 99 -3.01 15.66 -15.41
CA PRO A 99 -2.31 14.52 -15.97
C PRO A 99 -3.33 13.63 -16.70
N ASN A 100 -3.12 13.53 -18.00
CA ASN A 100 -3.85 12.69 -18.93
C ASN A 100 -3.76 11.19 -18.60
N ASN A 101 -4.86 10.49 -18.90
CA ASN A 101 -5.05 9.04 -19.14
C ASN A 101 -5.15 8.05 -17.96
N PRO A 102 -6.38 7.64 -17.57
CA PRO A 102 -6.63 6.53 -16.63
C PRO A 102 -6.34 5.12 -17.20
N ASN A 103 -5.98 5.00 -18.48
CA ASN A 103 -5.80 3.69 -19.13
C ASN A 103 -4.48 2.99 -18.80
N GLU A 104 -3.35 3.71 -18.66
CA GLU A 104 -2.05 3.08 -18.37
C GLU A 104 -1.98 2.45 -16.97
N VAL A 105 -2.62 3.09 -15.98
CA VAL A 105 -2.65 2.56 -14.60
C VAL A 105 -3.47 1.27 -14.53
N ASN A 106 -4.52 1.17 -15.34
CA ASN A 106 -5.36 -0.02 -15.41
C ASN A 106 -4.63 -1.20 -16.08
N GLU A 107 -3.82 -0.95 -17.11
CA GLU A 107 -3.04 -2.01 -17.77
C GLU A 107 -1.93 -2.57 -16.86
N LEU A 108 -1.20 -1.71 -16.14
CA LEU A 108 -0.19 -2.14 -15.18
C LEU A 108 -0.81 -2.96 -14.03
N LEU A 109 -1.99 -2.57 -13.57
CA LEU A 109 -2.70 -3.29 -12.52
C LEU A 109 -3.14 -4.68 -12.98
N ASN A 110 -3.66 -4.79 -14.21
CA ASN A 110 -4.08 -6.07 -14.79
C ASN A 110 -2.89 -7.01 -15.03
N SER A 111 -1.75 -6.48 -15.48
CA SER A 111 -0.51 -7.23 -15.63
C SER A 111 -0.01 -7.79 -14.29
N LEU A 112 0.04 -6.96 -13.25
CA LEU A 112 0.46 -7.37 -11.91
C LEU A 112 -0.47 -8.43 -11.30
N VAL A 113 -1.79 -8.28 -11.51
CA VAL A 113 -2.78 -9.27 -11.05
C VAL A 113 -2.54 -10.64 -11.69
N TRP A 114 -2.17 -10.67 -12.97
CA TRP A 114 -1.90 -11.92 -13.67
C TRP A 114 -0.64 -12.61 -13.16
N GLU A 115 0.45 -11.86 -12.95
CA GLU A 115 1.70 -12.40 -12.39
C GLU A 115 1.50 -12.99 -10.99
N VAL A 116 0.76 -12.29 -10.11
CA VAL A 116 0.47 -12.78 -8.76
C VAL A 116 -0.34 -14.07 -8.79
N ASN A 117 -1.29 -14.19 -9.70
CA ASN A 117 -2.09 -15.41 -9.87
C ASN A 117 -1.25 -16.57 -10.42
N SER A 118 -0.31 -16.29 -11.34
CA SER A 118 0.62 -17.29 -11.85
C SER A 118 1.53 -17.84 -10.74
N LEU A 119 2.17 -16.96 -9.97
CA LEU A 119 3.01 -17.32 -8.83
C LEU A 119 2.26 -18.12 -7.77
N ARG A 120 1.00 -17.76 -7.48
CA ARG A 120 0.15 -18.51 -6.55
C ARG A 120 -0.15 -19.93 -7.05
N SER A 121 -0.34 -20.08 -8.35
CA SER A 121 -0.54 -21.39 -9.00
C SER A 121 0.72 -22.26 -8.93
N GLU A 122 1.89 -21.67 -9.12
CA GLU A 122 3.16 -22.41 -8.97
C GLU A 122 3.41 -22.83 -7.53
N GLN A 123 3.14 -21.94 -6.56
CA GLN A 123 3.28 -22.26 -5.14
C GLN A 123 2.35 -23.40 -4.71
N SER A 124 1.11 -23.43 -5.20
CA SER A 124 0.15 -24.49 -4.86
C SER A 124 0.57 -25.85 -5.43
N LYS A 125 1.11 -25.88 -6.65
CA LYS A 125 1.70 -27.09 -7.26
C LYS A 125 2.90 -27.60 -6.46
N ALA A 126 3.81 -26.71 -6.07
CA ALA A 126 4.98 -27.08 -5.25
C ALA A 126 4.56 -27.67 -3.90
N LEU A 127 3.58 -27.06 -3.22
CA LEU A 127 3.05 -27.58 -1.96
C LEU A 127 2.39 -28.97 -2.12
N THR A 128 1.68 -29.19 -3.23
CA THR A 128 1.05 -30.49 -3.53
C THR A 128 2.10 -31.58 -3.72
N LEU A 129 3.19 -31.28 -4.44
CA LEU A 129 4.31 -32.21 -4.64
C LEU A 129 5.00 -32.55 -3.32
N ILE A 130 5.22 -31.56 -2.44
CA ILE A 130 5.80 -31.78 -1.12
C ILE A 130 4.90 -32.68 -0.26
N GLN A 131 3.58 -32.48 -0.30
CA GLN A 131 2.62 -33.34 0.42
C GLN A 131 2.61 -34.78 -0.11
N GLN A 132 2.76 -34.99 -1.42
CA GLN A 132 2.85 -36.33 -2.01
C GLN A 132 4.14 -37.05 -1.62
N LEU A 133 5.27 -36.34 -1.59
CA LEU A 133 6.56 -36.92 -1.17
C LEU A 133 6.57 -37.29 0.31
N LEU A 134 5.97 -36.47 1.18
CA LEU A 134 5.87 -36.74 2.62
C LEU A 134 4.78 -37.78 2.95
N GLY A 135 3.78 -37.96 2.08
CA GLY A 135 2.69 -38.94 2.24
C GLY A 135 3.07 -40.38 1.87
N CYS A 136 4.16 -40.60 1.13
CA CYS A 136 4.63 -41.93 0.72
C CYS A 136 5.54 -42.65 1.74
N SER A 137 5.60 -42.19 3.00
CA SER A 137 6.35 -42.84 4.09
C SER A 137 5.45 -43.57 5.09
N ARG A 138 4.60 -44.48 4.61
CA ARG A 138 3.92 -45.49 5.43
C ARG A 138 3.89 -46.83 4.73
#